data_AF-A0A482W6Y7-F1
#
_entry.id   AF-A0A482W6Y7-F1
#
_cell.length_a   1.000
_cell.length_b   1.000
_cell.length_c   1.000
_cell.angle_alpha   90.00
_cell.angle_beta   90.00
_cell.angle_gamma   90.00
#
_symmetry.space_group_name_H-M   'P 1'
#
loop_
_entity.id
_entity.type
_entity.pdbx_description
1 polymer ?
#
loop_
_entity_poly.entity_id
_entity_poly.type
_entity_poly.pdbx_seq_one_letter_code
_entity_poly.pdbx_strand_id
1 'polypeptide(L)'
;MPIGQLKIGILPRPPRSPDISPIEDVWDIIGRKITNLPHPPQPLAALRHKVQVALDSVSQEEIDNFLRNMSRRIQECITQRGGPTHY
;
A
#
# COMPACT_ATOMS: atom_id res chain seq x y z
N MET A 1 -19.34 16.39 -0.28
CA MET A 1 -20.12 15.61 -1.26
C MET A 1 -20.37 14.22 -0.68
N PRO A 2 -21.61 13.70 -0.68
CA PRO A 2 -21.86 12.34 -0.23
C PRO A 2 -21.40 11.32 -1.27
N ILE A 3 -20.73 10.27 -0.81
CA ILE A 3 -20.09 9.20 -1.60
C ILE A 3 -21.12 8.43 -2.47
N GLY A 4 -22.43 8.56 -2.18
CA GLY A 4 -23.52 7.85 -2.87
C GLY A 4 -23.82 8.25 -4.33
N GLN A 5 -23.17 9.28 -4.88
CA GLN A 5 -23.35 9.69 -6.30
C GLN A 5 -22.26 9.15 -7.24
N LEU A 6 -21.17 8.60 -6.70
CA LEU A 6 -20.11 8.02 -7.51
C LEU A 6 -20.41 6.53 -7.72
N LYS A 7 -20.57 6.08 -8.97
CA LYS A 7 -20.71 4.66 -9.33
C LYS A 7 -19.37 3.93 -9.17
N ILE A 8 -18.87 3.87 -7.94
CA ILE A 8 -17.61 3.20 -7.60
C ILE A 8 -17.99 1.83 -7.03
N GLY A 9 -17.47 0.77 -7.65
CA GLY A 9 -17.58 -0.58 -7.09
C GLY A 9 -16.78 -0.68 -5.80
N ILE A 10 -17.39 -1.21 -4.74
CA ILE A 10 -16.69 -1.50 -3.49
C ILE A 10 -16.10 -2.90 -3.60
N LEU A 11 -14.78 -3.03 -3.46
CA LEU A 11 -14.13 -4.33 -3.40
C LEU A 11 -14.27 -4.90 -1.97
N PRO A 12 -14.85 -6.10 -1.79
CA PRO A 12 -14.93 -6.73 -0.47
C PRO A 12 -13.52 -7.12 0.00
N ARG A 13 -13.21 -6.82 1.26
CA ARG A 13 -11.93 -7.19 1.89
C ARG A 13 -12.20 -7.88 3.23
N PRO A 14 -11.55 -9.02 3.51
CA PRO A 14 -11.67 -9.69 4.79
C PRO A 14 -11.12 -8.84 5.95
N PRO A 15 -11.71 -8.95 7.15
CA PRO A 15 -11.18 -8.26 8.34
C PRO A 15 -9.78 -8.80 8.69
N ARG A 16 -8.92 -7.91 9.21
CA ARG A 16 -7.54 -8.24 9.63
C ARG A 16 -6.62 -8.79 8.51
N SER A 17 -6.89 -8.46 7.25
CA SER A 17 -6.05 -8.82 6.11
C SER A 17 -5.35 -7.60 5.51
N PRO A 18 -4.25 -7.11 6.13
CA PRO A 18 -3.41 -6.06 5.55
C PRO A 18 -2.70 -6.56 4.29
N ASP A 19 -2.36 -7.84 4.25
CA ASP A 19 -1.73 -8.52 3.12
C ASP A 19 -2.55 -8.45 1.82
N ILE A 20 -3.88 -8.34 1.93
CA ILE A 20 -4.82 -8.20 0.80
C ILE A 20 -5.14 -6.72 0.50
N SER A 21 -4.53 -5.76 1.18
CA SER A 21 -4.84 -4.33 1.03
C SER A 21 -3.89 -3.65 0.03
N PRO A 22 -4.42 -3.06 -1.06
CA PRO A 22 -3.60 -2.42 -2.10
C PRO A 22 -2.65 -1.32 -1.65
N ILE A 23 -2.99 -0.65 -0.55
CA ILE A 23 -2.28 0.54 -0.09
C ILE A 23 -1.07 0.20 0.79
N GLU A 24 -1.01 -1.00 1.37
CA GLU A 24 0.06 -1.38 2.31
C GLU A 24 1.42 -1.44 1.62
N ASP A 25 1.46 -1.90 0.36
CA ASP A 25 2.69 -1.95 -0.42
C ASP A 25 3.20 -0.55 -0.78
N VAL A 26 2.30 0.38 -1.07
CA VAL A 26 2.69 1.78 -1.30
C VAL A 26 3.27 2.38 -0.02
N TRP A 27 2.67 2.08 1.13
CA TRP A 27 3.20 2.49 2.44
C TRP A 27 4.56 1.85 2.75
N ASP A 28 4.77 0.60 2.39
CA ASP A 28 6.06 -0.08 2.55
C ASP A 28 7.15 0.57 1.67
N ILE A 29 6.85 0.91 0.41
CA ILE A 29 7.77 1.66 -0.46
C ILE A 29 8.15 3.00 0.18
N ILE A 30 7.15 3.77 0.64
CA ILE A 30 7.36 5.07 1.29
C ILE A 30 8.19 4.90 2.58
N GLY A 31 7.83 3.92 3.42
CA GLY A 31 8.51 3.62 4.67
C GLY A 31 9.97 3.24 4.47
N ARG A 32 10.28 2.42 3.46
CA ARG A 32 11.65 2.08 3.08
C ARG A 32 12.43 3.29 2.60
N LYS A 33 11.84 4.13 1.74
CA LYS A 33 12.48 5.37 1.25
C LYS A 33 12.83 6.31 2.41
N ILE A 34 11.95 6.45 3.40
CA ILE A 34 12.19 7.29 4.59
C ILE A 34 13.25 6.67 5.51
N THR A 35 13.18 5.36 5.75
CA THR A 35 14.11 4.64 6.65
C THR A 35 15.53 4.61 6.08
N ASN A 36 15.68 4.60 4.75
CA ASN A 36 16.97 4.62 4.06
C ASN A 36 17.56 6.04 3.92
N LEU A 37 16.92 7.08 4.46
CA LEU A 37 17.50 8.41 4.46
C LEU A 37 18.76 8.43 5.34
N PRO A 38 19.84 9.14 4.92
CA PRO A 38 21.07 9.23 5.72
C PRO A 38 20.84 9.77 7.14
N HIS A 39 19.83 10.61 7.31
CA HIS A 39 19.42 11.18 8.59
C HIS A 39 17.91 11.09 8.76
N PRO A 40 17.43 10.75 9.97
CA PRO A 40 16.01 10.77 10.27
C PRO A 40 15.42 12.16 10.05
N PRO A 41 14.27 12.30 9.38
CA PRO A 41 13.64 13.59 9.21
C PRO A 41 13.13 14.13 10.54
N GLN A 42 13.64 15.30 10.93
CA GLN A 42 13.22 16.08 12.09
C GLN A 42 13.16 17.55 11.66
N PRO A 43 12.16 18.36 12.05
CA PRO A 43 10.95 18.11 12.86
C PRO A 43 9.77 17.55 12.01
N LEU A 44 8.55 17.48 12.56
CA LEU A 44 7.35 16.97 11.88
C LEU A 44 7.13 17.54 10.46
N ALA A 45 7.45 18.82 10.24
CA ALA A 45 7.36 19.45 8.92
C ALA A 45 8.29 18.78 7.89
N ALA A 46 9.53 18.44 8.30
CA ALA A 46 10.48 17.73 7.44
C ALA A 46 9.99 16.30 7.15
N LEU A 47 9.42 15.60 8.14
CA LEU A 47 8.84 14.28 7.92
C LEU A 47 7.68 14.34 6.91
N ARG A 48 6.75 15.27 7.05
CA ARG A 48 5.65 15.47 6.09
C ARG A 48 6.17 15.71 4.68
N HIS A 49 7.18 16.57 4.55
CA HIS A 49 7.80 16.85 3.26
C HIS A 49 8.46 15.60 2.66
N LYS A 50 9.20 14.82 3.47
CA LYS A 50 9.84 13.57 3.01
C LYS A 50 8.82 12.50 2.63
N VAL A 51 7.71 12.37 3.36
CA VAL A 51 6.60 11.48 2.99
C VAL A 51 6.02 11.89 1.63
N GLN A 52 5.76 13.19 1.42
CA GLN A 52 5.24 13.68 0.14
C GLN A 52 6.20 13.39 -1.01
N VAL A 53 7.49 13.72 -0.85
CA VAL A 53 8.51 13.43 -1.86
C VAL A 53 8.62 11.92 -2.14
N ALA A 54 8.56 11.08 -1.11
CA ALA A 54 8.60 9.64 -1.27
C ALA A 54 7.37 9.14 -2.05
N LEU A 55 6.18 9.62 -1.72
CA LEU A 55 4.94 9.31 -2.43
C LEU A 55 4.99 9.76 -3.89
N ASP A 56 5.41 11.00 -4.17
CA ASP A 56 5.53 11.55 -5.52
C ASP A 56 6.57 10.80 -6.36
N SER A 57 7.54 10.15 -5.71
CA SER A 57 8.58 9.35 -6.35
C SER A 57 8.18 7.88 -6.61
N VAL A 58 6.99 7.45 -6.20
CA VAL A 58 6.49 6.11 -6.53
C VAL A 58 6.14 6.10 -8.01
N SER A 59 6.83 5.28 -8.77
CA SER A 59 6.62 5.15 -10.22
C SER A 59 5.33 4.38 -10.53
N GLN A 60 4.76 4.64 -11.71
CA GLN A 60 3.62 3.85 -12.19
C GLN A 60 3.98 2.37 -12.34
N GLU A 61 5.24 2.05 -12.67
CA GLU A 61 5.70 0.66 -12.77
C GLU A 61 5.66 -0.06 -11.42
N GLU A 62 6.06 0.61 -10.33
CA GLU A 62 5.95 0.06 -8.96
C GLU A 62 4.48 -0.24 -8.62
N ILE A 63 3.57 0.68 -8.96
CA ILE A 63 2.12 0.51 -8.76
C ILE A 63 1.57 -0.65 -9.61
N ASP A 64 1.93 -0.71 -10.89
CA ASP A 64 1.45 -1.75 -11.80
C ASP A 64 1.97 -3.13 -11.40
N ASN A 65 3.23 -3.22 -10.97
CA ASN A 65 3.81 -4.45 -10.45
C ASN A 65 3.07 -4.95 -9.21
N PHE A 66 2.70 -4.02 -8.34
CA PHE A 66 1.88 -4.34 -7.18
C PHE A 66 0.51 -4.89 -7.57
N LEU A 67 -0.22 -4.21 -8.46
CA LEU A 67 -1.54 -4.65 -8.91
C LEU A 67 -1.50 -6.03 -9.57
N ARG A 68 -0.42 -6.35 -10.31
CA ARG A 68 -0.21 -7.69 -10.87
C ARG A 68 -0.05 -8.76 -9.78
N ASN A 69 0.57 -8.43 -8.65
CA ASN A 69 0.77 -9.35 -7.53
C ASN A 69 -0.50 -9.61 -6.71
N MET A 70 -1.50 -8.73 -6.76
CA MET A 70 -2.75 -8.88 -6.00
C MET A 70 -3.47 -10.20 -6.29
N SER A 71 -3.53 -10.62 -7.55
CA SER A 71 -4.10 -11.91 -7.92
C SER A 71 -3.38 -13.07 -7.22
N ARG A 72 -2.04 -13.01 -7.09
CA ARG A 72 -1.24 -14.03 -6.41
C ARG A 72 -1.52 -14.05 -4.90
N ARG A 73 -1.61 -12.89 -4.26
CA ARG A 73 -1.97 -12.74 -2.83
C ARG A 73 -3.33 -13.35 -2.51
N ILE A 74 -4.33 -13.03 -3.34
CA ILE A 74 -5.68 -13.57 -3.18
C ILE A 74 -5.67 -15.10 -3.32
N GLN A 75 -4.98 -15.64 -4.33
CA GLN A 75 -4.86 -17.09 -4.54
C GLN A 75 -4.18 -17.78 -3.36
N GLU A 76 -3.15 -17.16 -2.79
CA GLU A 76 -2.47 -17.70 -1.63
C GLU A 76 -3.36 -17.67 -0.38
N CYS A 77 -4.09 -16.58 -0.14
CA CYS A 77 -5.06 -16.48 0.95
C CYS A 77 -6.13 -17.58 0.82
N ILE A 78 -6.63 -17.85 -0.39
CA ILE A 78 -7.56 -18.96 -0.65
C ILE A 78 -6.89 -20.31 -0.35
N THR A 79 -5.67 -20.52 -0.82
CA THR A 79 -4.90 -21.76 -0.60
C THR A 79 -4.66 -22.02 0.88
N GLN A 80 -4.38 -20.96 1.64
CA GLN A 80 -4.20 -20.97 3.09
C GLN A 80 -5.52 -20.96 3.88
N ARG A 81 -6.67 -21.04 3.20
CA ARG A 81 -8.02 -21.03 3.81
C ARG A 81 -8.27 -19.80 4.70
N GLY A 82 -7.79 -18.63 4.27
CA GLY A 82 -7.86 -17.37 5.01
C GLY A 82 -6.73 -17.16 6.01
N GLY A 83 -5.71 -18.04 6.01
CA GLY A 83 -4.47 -17.84 6.76
C GLY A 83 -3.57 -16.74 6.17
N PRO A 84 -2.54 -16.29 6.91
CA PRO A 84 -1.65 -15.19 6.51
C PRO A 84 -0.84 -15.52 5.26
N THR A 85 -0.89 -14.67 4.24
CA THR A 85 0.01 -14.84 3.07
C THR A 85 1.47 -14.52 3.42
N HIS A 86 2.43 -14.88 2.56
CA HIS A 86 3.84 -14.50 2.73
C HIS A 86 4.14 -13.01 2.54
N TYR A 87 3.11 -12.19 2.32
CA TYR A 87 3.18 -10.79 1.95
C TYR A 87 2.84 -9.85 3.09
#